data_AF-A0A1H4B1S0-F1
#
_entry.id   AF-A0A1H4B1S0-F1
#
_cell.length_a   1.000
_cell.length_b   1.000
_cell.length_c   1.000
_cell.angle_alpha   90.00
_cell.angle_beta   90.00
_cell.angle_gamma   90.00
#
_symmetry.space_group_name_H-M   'P 1'
#
loop_
_entity.id
_entity.type
_entity.pdbx_description
1 polymer ?
#
loop_
_entity_poly.entity_id
_entity_poly.type
_entity_poly.pdbx_seq_one_letter_code
_entity_poly.pdbx_strand_id
1 'polypeptide(L)' 'MAKKQPRKRNPVAHHLFIQRGGVHEKSNSAKRQEDKRQLRKLISKAGAGSACFEQAA' A
#
# COMPACT_ATOMS: atom_id res chain seq x y z
N MET A 1 -24.37 -42.63 -15.83
CA MET A 1 -23.65 -41.79 -14.84
C MET A 1 -24.24 -40.38 -14.87
N ALA A 2 -24.86 -39.93 -13.79
CA ALA A 2 -25.52 -38.63 -13.75
C ALA A 2 -24.48 -37.49 -13.83
N LYS A 3 -24.62 -36.60 -14.81
CA LYS A 3 -23.75 -35.42 -14.97
C LYS A 3 -24.03 -34.46 -13.81
N LYS A 4 -23.03 -34.25 -12.94
CA LYS A 4 -23.11 -33.27 -11.85
C LYS A 4 -23.22 -31.87 -12.47
N GLN A 5 -24.32 -31.17 -12.20
CA GLN A 5 -24.51 -29.80 -12.64
C GLN A 5 -23.49 -28.88 -11.93
N PRO A 6 -22.83 -27.95 -12.63
CA PRO A 6 -21.91 -27.02 -12.01
C PRO A 6 -22.67 -26.15 -11.02
N ARG A 7 -22.24 -26.16 -9.75
CA ARG A 7 -22.85 -25.29 -8.72
C ARG A 7 -22.59 -23.83 -9.09
N LYS A 8 -23.63 -22.98 -9.01
CA LYS A 8 -23.50 -21.53 -9.16
C LYS A 8 -22.45 -21.02 -8.17
N ARG A 9 -21.35 -20.44 -8.68
CA ARG A 9 -20.35 -19.77 -7.86
C ARG A 9 -20.93 -18.46 -7.30
N ASN A 10 -20.59 -18.13 -6.05
CA ASN A 10 -21.03 -16.87 -5.43
C ASN A 10 -20.28 -15.69 -6.06
N PRO A 11 -20.96 -14.77 -6.78
CA PRO A 11 -20.30 -13.65 -7.46
C PRO A 11 -19.67 -12.64 -6.49
N VAL A 12 -20.21 -12.50 -5.28
CA VAL A 12 -19.69 -11.58 -4.25
C VAL A 12 -18.39 -12.10 -3.67
N ALA A 13 -18.32 -13.39 -3.35
CA ALA A 13 -17.11 -14.01 -2.81
C ALA A 13 -15.92 -14.02 -3.80
N HIS A 14 -16.21 -13.85 -5.10
CA HIS A 14 -15.20 -13.77 -6.15
C HIS A 14 -15.03 -12.34 -6.70
N HIS A 15 -15.63 -11.33 -6.06
CA HIS A 15 -15.41 -9.94 -6.44
C HIS A 15 -13.94 -9.57 -6.17
N LEU A 16 -13.32 -8.81 -7.08
CA LEU A 16 -11.88 -8.48 -7.04
C LEU A 16 -11.46 -7.79 -5.73
N PHE A 17 -12.34 -6.97 -5.14
CA PHE A 17 -12.10 -6.33 -3.83
C PHE A 17 -12.20 -7.27 -2.63
N ILE A 18 -12.87 -8.42 -2.77
CA ILE A 18 -13.13 -9.39 -1.69
C ILE A 18 -12.15 -10.57 -1.78
N GLN A 19 -11.59 -10.84 -2.96
CA GLN A 19 -10.55 -11.85 -3.14
C GLN A 19 -9.35 -11.55 -2.24
N ARG A 20 -9.09 -12.47 -1.30
CA ARG A 20 -7.82 -12.51 -0.56
C ARG A 20 -6.68 -12.66 -1.58
N GLY A 21 -5.85 -11.63 -1.73
CA GLY A 21 -4.74 -11.59 -2.69
C GLY A 21 -4.91 -10.60 -3.85
N GLY A 22 -6.03 -9.87 -3.93
CA GLY A 22 -6.16 -8.74 -4.86
C GLY A 22 -5.21 -7.59 -4.52
N VAL A 23 -4.67 -6.91 -5.55
CA VAL A 23 -3.85 -5.71 -5.37
C VAL A 23 -4.72 -4.62 -4.78
N HIS A 24 -4.57 -4.37 -3.49
CA HIS A 24 -5.20 -3.24 -2.83
C HIS A 24 -4.41 -1.98 -3.18
N GLU A 25 -4.90 -1.24 -4.19
CA GLU A 25 -4.35 0.07 -4.52
C GLU A 25 -4.48 1.00 -3.31
N LYS A 26 -3.33 1.43 -2.78
CA LYS A 26 -3.27 2.36 -1.68
C LYS A 26 -3.78 3.73 -2.11
N SER A 27 -4.47 4.41 -1.21
CA SER A 27 -4.91 5.79 -1.42
C SER A 27 -3.71 6.72 -1.66
N ASN A 28 -3.96 7.86 -2.32
CA ASN A 28 -2.92 8.84 -2.61
C ASN A 28 -2.25 9.40 -1.33
N SER A 29 -2.97 9.49 -0.21
CA SER A 29 -2.38 9.93 1.05
C SER A 29 -1.39 8.90 1.61
N ALA A 30 -1.70 7.60 1.50
CA ALA A 30 -0.83 6.53 1.95
C ALA A 30 0.49 6.51 1.15
N LYS A 31 0.42 6.70 -0.18
CA LYS A 31 1.60 6.83 -1.04
C LYS A 31 2.49 8.01 -0.61
N ARG A 32 1.90 9.20 -0.43
CA ARG A 32 2.65 10.40 0.06
C ARG A 32 3.33 10.18 1.41
N GLN A 33 2.70 9.44 2.32
CA GLN A 33 3.30 9.14 3.63
C GLN A 33 4.49 8.18 3.49
N GLU A 34 4.38 7.19 2.60
CA GLU A 34 5.49 6.29 2.27
C GLU A 34 6.68 7.06 1.69
N ASP A 35 6.45 7.95 0.72
CA ASP A 35 7.48 8.78 0.11
C ASP A 35 8.23 9.62 1.15
N LYS A 36 7.49 10.25 2.09
CA LYS A 36 8.10 11.00 3.20
C LYS A 36 8.98 10.12 4.08
N ARG A 37 8.56 8.88 4.37
CA ARG A 37 9.35 7.93 5.17
C ARG A 37 10.62 7.51 4.42
N GLN A 38 10.51 7.25 3.12
CA GLN A 38 11.67 6.90 2.29
C GLN A 38 12.67 8.05 2.23
N LEU A 39 12.21 9.28 2.04
CA LEU A 39 13.06 10.48 2.05
C LEU A 39 13.80 10.66 3.39
N ARG A 40 13.11 10.47 4.53
CA ARG A 40 13.76 10.51 5.86
C ARG A 40 14.84 9.45 6.02
N LYS A 41 14.60 8.22 5.53
CA LYS A 41 15.61 7.15 5.56
C LYS A 41 16.83 7.51 4.72
N LEU A 42 16.63 8.11 3.55
CA LEU A 42 17.73 8.55 2.68
C LEU A 42 18.57 9.65 3.34
N ILE A 43 17.92 10.66 3.93
CA ILE A 43 18.61 11.74 4.68
C ILE A 43 19.40 11.17 5.85
N SER A 44 18.79 10.26 6.62
CA SER A 44 19.46 9.57 7.73
C SER A 44 20.66 8.75 7.26
N LYS A 45 20.55 8.03 6.14
CA LYS A 45 21.65 7.26 5.55
C LYS A 45 22.78 8.15 5.02
N ALA A 46 22.45 9.33 4.50
CA ALA A 46 23.42 10.30 3.99
C ALA A 46 24.18 11.05 5.11
N GLY A 47 23.86 10.79 6.39
CA GLY A 47 24.53 11.47 7.51
C GLY A 47 24.18 12.97 7.63
N ALA A 48 23.24 13.48 6.83
CA ALA A 48 22.79 14.87 6.84
C ALA A 48 21.85 15.19 8.02
N GLY A 49 21.99 14.45 9.11
CA GLY A 49 21.10 14.45 10.26
C GLY A 49 21.52 15.38 11.39
N SER A 50 22.10 16.55 11.10
CA SER A 50 22.29 17.63 12.10
C SER A 50 22.85 18.92 11.48
N ALA A 51 22.17 19.52 10.50
CA ALA A 51 22.45 20.91 10.14
C ALA A 51 21.13 21.62 9.81
N CYS A 52 20.93 22.78 10.42
CA CYS A 52 19.89 23.77 10.10
C CYS A 52 18.50 23.54 10.73
N PHE A 53 18.42 23.77 12.04
CA PHE A 53 17.25 24.42 12.66
C PHE A 53 17.68 25.60 13.58
N GLU A 54 18.80 26.25 13.26
CA GLU A 54 19.15 27.58 13.79
C GLU A 54 19.17 28.56 12.61
N GLN A 55 18.05 29.27 12.42
CA GLN A 55 18.00 30.62 11.87
C GLN A 55 16.54 31.11 11.93
N ALA A 56 16.19 31.65 13.09
CA ALA A 56 15.11 32.59 13.27
C ALA A 56 15.43 33.39 14.55
N ALA A 57 16.36 34.35 14.39
CA ALA A 57 16.50 35.50 15.28
C ALA A 57 15.92 36.71 14.54
#